data_AF-A0A918TNK9-F1
#
_entry.id   AF-A0A918TNK9-F1
#
_cell.length_a   1.000
_cell.length_b   1.000
_cell.length_c   1.000
_cell.angle_alpha   90.00
_cell.angle_beta   90.00
_cell.angle_gamma   90.00
#
_symmetry.space_group_name_H-M   'P 1'
#
loop_
_entity.id
_entity.type
_entity.pdbx_description
1 polymer ?
#
loop_
_entity_poly.entity_id
_entity_poly.type
_entity_poly.pdbx_seq_one_letter_code
_entity_poly.pdbx_strand_id
1 'polypeptide(L)'
;MKTFNRQATPRRRHQVIFRLNDIEYEPLRVRAEQCGLTVNEFARALARTSDGRVTLQVANRFDPLYIAQIKRIGNNLNQLVHNAHIFGRLSPRVEMLCNDIHDIVIHAAKEQLP
;
A
#
# COMPACT_ATOMS: atom_id res chain seq x y z
N MET A 1 19.26 -14.07 -11.80
CA MET A 1 18.69 -14.15 -10.45
C MET A 1 18.81 -12.76 -9.82
N LYS A 2 17.73 -11.95 -9.82
CA LYS A 2 17.78 -10.56 -9.33
C LYS A 2 17.57 -10.58 -7.81
N THR A 3 18.58 -10.20 -7.05
CA THR A 3 18.54 -10.06 -5.60
C THR A 3 17.69 -8.83 -5.24
N PHE A 4 16.53 -9.06 -4.65
CA PHE A 4 15.77 -8.01 -3.98
C PHE A 4 16.53 -7.61 -2.71
N ASN A 5 17.25 -6.49 -2.77
CA ASN A 5 17.90 -5.90 -1.62
C ASN A 5 16.84 -5.29 -0.69
N ARG A 6 16.38 -6.08 0.29
CA ARG A 6 15.46 -5.63 1.33
C ARG A 6 16.27 -4.79 2.32
N GLN A 7 16.40 -3.49 2.07
CA GLN A 7 17.00 -2.57 3.04
C GLN A 7 16.25 -2.71 4.37
N ALA A 8 16.92 -3.22 5.39
CA ALA A 8 16.34 -3.42 6.71
C ALA A 8 16.12 -2.05 7.37
N THR A 9 14.89 -1.79 7.83
CA THR A 9 14.57 -0.56 8.57
C THR A 9 15.51 -0.43 9.77
N PRO A 10 16.18 0.72 9.96
CA PRO A 10 17.14 0.90 11.04
C PRO A 10 16.48 0.68 12.41
N ARG A 11 17.13 -0.15 13.23
CA ARG A 11 16.64 -0.53 14.56
C ARG A 11 16.63 0.70 15.49
N ARG A 12 15.51 0.94 16.17
CA ARG A 12 15.35 2.04 17.13
C ARG A 12 16.15 1.72 18.40
N ARG A 13 17.02 2.65 18.83
CA ARG A 13 17.96 2.45 19.97
C ARG A 13 17.71 3.36 21.17
N HIS A 14 16.93 4.43 21.01
CA HIS A 14 16.69 5.42 22.05
C HIS A 14 15.23 5.37 22.52
N GLN A 15 15.03 5.55 23.82
CA GLN A 15 13.72 5.59 24.47
C GLN A 15 13.51 6.97 25.09
N VAL A 16 12.33 7.52 24.89
CA VAL A 16 11.87 8.76 25.53
C VAL A 16 10.63 8.41 26.35
N ILE A 17 10.64 8.73 27.63
CA ILE A 17 9.53 8.47 28.56
C ILE A 17 9.19 9.77 29.27
N PHE A 18 7.92 10.14 29.27
CA PHE A 18 7.36 11.20 30.10
C PHE A 18 6.00 10.73 30.63
N ARG A 19 5.62 11.23 31.80
CA ARG A 19 4.30 10.95 32.40
C ARG A 19 3.35 12.06 32.00
N LEU A 20 2.13 11.67 31.63
CA LEU A 20 1.04 12.58 31.32
C LEU A 20 -0.06 12.39 32.37
N ASN A 21 -0.73 13.48 32.72
CA ASN A 21 -2.02 13.39 33.42
C ASN A 21 -3.16 13.14 32.40
N ASP A 22 -4.37 12.89 32.91
CA ASP A 22 -5.52 12.58 32.06
C ASP A 22 -5.87 13.71 31.08
N ILE A 23 -5.66 14.97 31.50
CA ILE A 23 -5.95 16.16 30.69
C ILE A 23 -4.99 16.27 29.50
N GLU A 24 -3.74 15.86 29.67
CA GLU A 24 -2.72 15.87 28.62
C GLU A 24 -2.80 14.63 27.72
N TYR A 25 -3.16 13.47 28.31
CA TYR A 25 -3.22 12.20 27.61
C TYR A 25 -4.43 12.11 26.67
N GLU A 26 -5.60 12.56 27.11
CA GLU A 26 -6.84 12.36 26.36
C GLU A 26 -6.82 13.04 24.97
N PRO A 27 -6.37 14.30 24.82
CA PRO A 27 -6.22 14.92 23.50
C PRO A 27 -5.23 14.20 22.60
N LEU A 28 -4.16 13.64 23.17
CA LEU A 28 -3.15 12.87 22.43
C LEU A 28 -3.74 11.55 21.93
N ARG A 29 -4.55 10.88 22.76
CA ARG A 29 -5.26 9.64 22.42
C ARG A 29 -6.25 9.86 21.28
N VAL A 30 -7.10 10.87 21.40
CA VAL A 30 -8.14 11.20 20.40
C VAL A 30 -7.50 11.53 19.05
N ARG A 31 -6.43 12.33 19.02
CA ARG A 31 -5.75 12.66 17.75
C ARG A 31 -5.04 11.46 17.13
N ALA A 32 -4.47 10.58 17.94
CA ALA A 32 -3.87 9.35 17.45
C ALA A 32 -4.93 8.44 16.80
N GLU A 33 -6.10 8.31 17.45
CA GLU A 33 -7.24 7.55 16.95
C GLU A 33 -7.79 8.13 15.63
N GLN A 34 -7.97 9.45 15.55
CA GLN A 34 -8.33 10.14 14.30
C GLN A 34 -7.33 9.88 13.17
N CYS A 35 -6.05 9.67 13.52
CA CYS A 35 -5.01 9.35 12.54
C CYS A 35 -4.87 7.85 12.24
N GLY A 36 -5.65 6.98 12.88
CA GLY A 36 -5.49 5.52 12.77
C GLY A 36 -4.14 5.01 13.29
N LEU A 37 -3.49 5.74 14.20
CA LEU A 37 -2.18 5.42 14.76
C LEU A 37 -2.32 5.07 16.25
N THR A 38 -1.37 4.27 16.76
CA THR A 38 -1.22 4.17 18.21
C THR A 38 -0.67 5.49 18.77
N VAL A 39 -0.95 5.78 20.04
CA VAL A 39 -0.46 7.00 20.73
C VAL A 39 1.06 7.15 20.60
N ASN A 40 1.80 6.05 20.70
CA ASN A 40 3.26 6.04 20.54
C ASN A 40 3.71 6.35 19.10
N GLU A 41 2.98 5.89 18.10
CA GLU A 41 3.29 6.19 16.70
C GLU A 41 2.96 7.64 16.36
N PHE A 42 1.84 8.14 16.88
CA PHE A 42 1.43 9.53 16.72
C PHE A 42 2.41 10.50 17.41
N ALA A 43 2.78 10.25 18.67
CA ALA A 43 3.78 11.05 19.37
C ALA A 43 5.15 11.04 18.67
N ARG A 44 5.54 9.89 18.10
CA ARG A 44 6.77 9.79 17.30
C ARG A 44 6.66 10.57 15.99
N ALA A 45 5.50 10.59 15.35
CA ALA A 45 5.28 11.38 14.15
C ALA A 45 5.38 12.86 14.46
N LEU A 46 4.72 13.32 15.53
CA LEU A 46 4.82 14.69 16.04
C LEU A 46 6.27 15.10 16.35
N ALA A 47 7.04 14.23 17.01
CA ALA A 47 8.45 14.51 17.34
C ALA A 47 9.37 14.60 16.11
N ARG A 48 8.91 14.15 14.93
CA ARG A 48 9.67 14.25 13.68
C ARG A 48 9.32 15.50 12.87
N THR A 49 8.13 16.05 13.05
CA THR A 49 7.70 17.24 12.32
C THR A 49 8.04 18.50 13.11
N SER A 50 8.72 19.44 12.47
CA SER A 50 9.13 20.71 13.10
C SER A 50 7.97 21.67 13.36
N ASP A 51 6.84 21.51 12.67
CA ASP A 51 5.66 22.37 12.78
C ASP A 51 4.59 21.81 13.74
N GLY A 52 4.84 20.65 14.38
CA GLY A 52 3.90 19.99 15.27
C GLY A 52 2.65 19.45 14.56
N ARG A 53 2.67 19.29 13.24
CA ARG A 53 1.57 18.71 12.46
C ARG A 53 1.93 17.29 12.02
N VAL A 54 0.95 16.39 12.11
CA VAL A 54 1.03 15.06 11.48
C VAL A 54 0.17 15.11 10.23
N THR A 55 0.81 15.31 9.08
CA THR A 55 0.14 15.19 7.79
C THR A 55 0.07 13.73 7.43
N LEU A 56 -1.11 13.11 7.56
CA LEU A 56 -1.35 11.82 6.96
C LEU A 56 -1.32 12.00 5.45
N GLN A 57 -0.21 11.57 4.82
CA GLN A 57 -0.34 11.08 3.46
C GLN A 57 -1.21 9.83 3.55
N VAL A 58 -2.51 10.03 3.32
CA VAL A 58 -3.38 8.95 2.89
C VAL A 58 -2.83 8.56 1.53
N ALA A 59 -1.78 7.73 1.52
CA ALA A 59 -1.42 7.00 0.31
C ALA A 59 -2.71 6.29 -0.06
N ASN A 60 -3.36 6.73 -1.16
CA ASN A 60 -4.58 6.13 -1.68
C ASN A 60 -4.39 4.62 -1.56
N ARG A 61 -5.03 4.03 -0.54
CA ARG A 61 -4.97 2.59 -0.36
C ARG A 61 -5.78 2.09 -1.53
N PHE A 62 -5.08 1.71 -2.61
CA PHE A 62 -5.70 1.03 -3.73
C PHE A 62 -6.61 -0.05 -3.15
N ASP A 63 -7.86 -0.08 -3.60
CA ASP A 63 -8.86 -1.01 -3.09
C ASP A 63 -8.25 -2.43 -3.09
N PRO A 64 -8.25 -3.15 -1.94
CA PRO A 64 -7.77 -4.53 -1.87
C PRO A 64 -8.37 -5.44 -2.94
N LEU A 65 -9.60 -5.19 -3.38
CA LEU A 65 -10.24 -5.90 -4.49
C LEU A 65 -9.51 -5.63 -5.81
N TYR A 66 -9.10 -4.39 -6.05
CA TYR A 66 -8.32 -3.99 -7.23
C TYR A 66 -6.96 -4.69 -7.27
N ILE A 67 -6.27 -4.74 -6.13
CA ILE A 67 -4.99 -5.45 -5.99
C ILE A 67 -5.17 -6.95 -6.26
N ALA A 68 -6.26 -7.55 -5.76
CA ALA A 68 -6.56 -8.96 -5.99
C ALA A 68 -6.87 -9.26 -7.47
N GLN A 69 -7.60 -8.37 -8.16
CA GLN A 69 -7.88 -8.49 -9.59
C GLN A 69 -6.60 -8.43 -10.43
N ILE A 70 -5.72 -7.47 -10.15
CA ILE A 70 -4.42 -7.35 -10.84
C ILE A 70 -3.57 -8.61 -10.64
N LYS A 71 -3.53 -9.16 -9.43
CA LYS A 71 -2.81 -10.42 -9.15
C LYS A 71 -3.37 -11.60 -9.96
N ARG A 72 -4.70 -11.72 -10.07
CA ARG A 72 -5.35 -12.78 -10.85
C ARG A 72 -4.94 -12.69 -12.32
N ILE A 73 -4.91 -11.48 -12.88
CA ILE A 73 -4.52 -11.25 -14.27
C ILE A 73 -3.04 -11.57 -14.49
N GLY A 74 -2.16 -11.12 -13.60
CA GLY A 74 -0.74 -11.46 -13.67
C GLY A 74 -0.49 -12.96 -13.68
N ASN A 75 -1.25 -13.71 -12.86
CA ASN A 75 -1.19 -15.18 -12.84
C ASN A 75 -1.66 -15.79 -14.16
N ASN A 76 -2.78 -15.31 -14.72
CA ASN A 76 -3.28 -15.80 -16.01
C ASN A 76 -2.29 -15.53 -17.15
N LEU A 77 -1.67 -14.35 -17.17
CA LEU A 77 -0.65 -14.01 -18.15
C LEU A 77 0.57 -14.92 -18.03
N ASN A 78 1.04 -15.14 -16.79
CA ASN A 78 2.18 -16.02 -16.54
C ASN A 78 1.91 -17.46 -17.01
N GLN A 79 0.70 -17.96 -16.81
CA GLN A 79 0.28 -19.27 -17.33
C GLN A 79 0.24 -19.32 -18.85
N LEU A 80 -0.26 -18.27 -19.51
CA LEU A 80 -0.29 -18.19 -20.97
C LEU A 80 1.11 -18.16 -21.58
N VAL A 81 2.03 -17.38 -21.00
CA VAL A 81 3.43 -17.33 -21.44
C VAL A 81 4.11 -18.68 -21.23
N HIS A 82 3.89 -19.32 -20.08
CA HIS A 82 4.47 -20.63 -19.80
C HIS A 82 3.95 -21.70 -20.77
N ASN A 83 2.63 -21.71 -21.04
CA ASN A 83 2.02 -22.61 -22.01
C ASN A 83 2.51 -22.32 -23.45
N ALA A 84 2.64 -21.06 -23.84
CA ALA A 84 3.17 -20.69 -25.15
C ALA A 84 4.63 -21.13 -25.32
N HIS A 85 5.43 -21.00 -24.26
CA HIS A 85 6.83 -21.45 -24.26
C HIS A 85 6.96 -22.98 -24.29
N ILE A 86 6.10 -23.72 -23.59
CA ILE A 86 6.14 -25.19 -23.55
C ILE A 86 5.61 -25.81 -24.85
N PHE A 87 4.50 -25.31 -25.37
CA PHE A 87 3.78 -25.94 -26.49
C PHE A 87 4.02 -25.26 -27.84
N GLY A 88 4.73 -24.12 -27.87
CA GLY A 88 5.01 -23.34 -29.09
C GLY A 88 3.77 -22.72 -29.73
N ARG A 89 2.65 -22.61 -29.00
CA ARG A 89 1.35 -22.15 -29.50
C ARG A 89 0.71 -21.19 -28.51
N LEU A 90 0.22 -20.06 -28.98
CA LEU A 90 -0.55 -19.12 -28.16
C LEU A 90 -2.01 -19.59 -28.07
N SER A 91 -2.58 -19.55 -26.87
CA SER A 91 -3.99 -19.88 -26.65
C SER A 91 -4.89 -18.77 -27.24
N PRO A 92 -6.04 -19.10 -27.86
CA PRO A 92 -7.03 -18.11 -28.32
C PRO A 92 -7.54 -17.18 -27.20
N ARG A 93 -7.35 -17.56 -25.92
CA ARG A 93 -7.76 -16.76 -24.76
C ARG A 93 -6.89 -15.52 -24.50
N VAL A 94 -5.80 -15.33 -25.23
CA VAL A 94 -4.90 -14.18 -25.06
C VAL A 94 -5.63 -12.86 -25.35
N GLU A 95 -6.45 -12.80 -26.41
CA GLU A 95 -7.24 -11.59 -26.72
C GLU A 95 -8.22 -11.23 -25.61
N MET A 96 -8.89 -12.23 -25.01
CA MET A 96 -9.79 -11.98 -23.88
C MET A 96 -9.04 -11.42 -22.67
N LEU A 97 -7.83 -11.94 -22.39
CA LEU A 97 -7.02 -11.42 -21.29
C LEU A 97 -6.54 -9.98 -21.54
N CYS A 98 -6.20 -9.65 -22.80
CA CYS A 98 -5.86 -8.28 -23.18
C CYS A 98 -7.05 -7.33 -22.99
N ASN A 99 -8.27 -7.77 -23.30
CA ASN A 99 -9.49 -7.00 -23.07
C ASN A 99 -9.77 -6.80 -21.57
N ASP A 100 -9.63 -7.85 -20.75
CA ASP A 100 -9.77 -7.74 -19.29
C ASP A 100 -8.77 -6.71 -18.69
N ILE A 101 -7.53 -6.69 -19.20
CA ILE A 101 -6.50 -5.72 -18.80
C ILE A 101 -6.92 -4.30 -19.22
N HIS A 102 -7.39 -4.16 -20.46
CA HIS A 102 -7.81 -2.87 -21.01
C HIS A 102 -8.94 -2.25 -20.19
N ASP A 103 -9.97 -3.03 -19.86
CA ASP A 103 -11.14 -2.56 -19.11
C ASP A 103 -10.77 -2.07 -17.70
N ILE A 104 -9.87 -2.78 -17.01
CA ILE A 104 -9.40 -2.38 -15.67
C ILE A 104 -8.56 -1.10 -15.71
N VAL A 105 -7.74 -0.92 -16.75
CA VAL A 105 -6.95 0.31 -16.94
C VAL A 105 -7.87 1.50 -17.23
N ILE A 106 -8.89 1.32 -18.06
CA ILE A 106 -9.89 2.35 -18.36
C ILE A 106 -10.70 2.72 -17.10
N HIS A 107 -11.14 1.73 -16.32
CA HIS A 107 -11.87 1.99 -15.07
C HIS A 107 -11.00 2.72 -14.04
N ALA A 108 -9.75 2.32 -13.86
CA ALA A 108 -8.82 2.97 -12.94
C ALA A 108 -8.51 4.43 -13.36
N ALA A 109 -8.46 4.70 -14.67
CA ALA A 109 -8.23 6.04 -15.20
C ALA A 109 -9.45 6.96 -15.03
N LYS A 110 -10.68 6.41 -15.08
CA LYS A 110 -11.92 7.16 -14.87
C LYS A 110 -12.15 7.53 -13.41
N GLU A 111 -11.76 6.68 -12.46
CA GLU A 111 -11.85 6.97 -11.02
C GLU A 111 -10.83 8.02 -10.53
N GLN A 112 -9.87 8.41 -11.37
CA GLN A 112 -8.87 9.46 -11.07
C GLN A 112 -9.23 10.84 -11.66
N LEU A 113 -10.36 10.98 -12.35
CA LEU A 113 -10.88 12.27 -12.80
C LEU A 113 -11.82 12.84 -11.72
N PRO A 114 -11.65 14.12 -11.33
CA PRO A 114 -12.42 14.76 -10.26
C PRO A 114 -13.93 14.87 -10.56
#